data_AF-B7QI04-F1
#
_entry.id   AF-B7QI04-F1
#
_cell.length_a   1.000
_cell.length_b   1.000
_cell.length_c   1.000
_cell.angle_alpha   90.00
_cell.angle_beta   90.00
_cell.angle_gamma   90.00
#
_symmetry.space_group_name_H-M   'P 1'
#
loop_
_entity.id
_entity.type
_entity.pdbx_description
1 polymer ?
#
loop_
_entity_poly.entity_id
_entity_poly.type
_entity_poly.pdbx_seq_one_letter_code
_entity_poly.pdbx_strand_id
1 'polypeptide(L)'
;CDLKQMVSLQLDFSRPLEEQGPLSAIVHKFCDILVRADHGDAECQRITADFERFCKAHPEVLVLDPLENVRKVLNRYRQYKLVEQSKLGSTDWVFIPPFVELTSADPQENLERLRSHAVQFPIVCKPLVSHGMKKAHQMCLVFGPGGLGEAPVPCVAQQFVAHDARLLKVYVLGPHYYLTWRPSLRNFTAGDQPSICFNSQDISKPHSSSPLNAPLPPNAAEEAQPCPHKLRFLVDVVRQELGQLLFGMDVIMEKGTGRLCIIDVNNFPGYDGVANFLDKLSALLAELVSSEPPDSG
;
A
#
# COMPACT_ATOMS: atom_id res chain seq x y z
N CYS A 1 5.53 -3.88 26.36
CA CYS A 1 5.65 -2.41 26.23
C CYS A 1 6.11 -1.84 27.57
N ASP A 2 7.39 -2.02 27.92
CA ASP A 2 7.86 -1.69 29.28
C ASP A 2 8.15 -0.20 29.47
N LEU A 3 8.13 0.58 28.39
CA LEU A 3 8.45 2.01 28.42
C LEU A 3 7.37 2.89 29.08
N LYS A 4 6.13 2.42 29.25
CA LYS A 4 5.00 3.23 29.77
C LYS A 4 3.91 2.45 30.55
N GLN A 5 4.24 1.34 31.22
CA GLN A 5 3.27 0.51 31.98
C GLN A 5 2.13 -0.10 31.14
N MET A 6 2.31 -0.22 29.82
CA MET A 6 1.32 -0.86 28.94
C MET A 6 1.52 -2.37 28.93
N VAL A 7 0.45 -3.12 29.23
CA VAL A 7 0.41 -4.58 29.11
C VAL A 7 -0.17 -4.94 27.73
N SER A 8 0.57 -5.73 26.95
CA SER A 8 0.10 -6.24 25.66
C SER A 8 -0.53 -7.62 25.83
N LEU A 9 -1.73 -7.81 25.27
CA LEU A 9 -2.41 -9.09 25.16
C LEU A 9 -2.66 -9.40 23.68
N GLN A 10 -2.42 -10.63 23.26
CA GLN A 10 -2.83 -11.09 21.94
C GLN A 10 -4.31 -11.50 21.99
N LEU A 11 -5.14 -10.89 21.15
CA LEU A 11 -6.56 -11.21 21.06
C LEU A 11 -6.77 -12.60 20.46
N ASP A 12 -7.67 -13.36 21.06
CA ASP A 12 -8.13 -14.67 20.65
C ASP A 12 -9.54 -14.57 20.04
N PHE A 13 -9.64 -14.67 18.72
CA PHE A 13 -10.91 -14.59 17.99
C PHE A 13 -11.78 -15.86 18.08
N SER A 14 -11.33 -16.89 18.80
CA SER A 14 -12.16 -18.04 19.17
C SER A 14 -13.04 -17.79 20.40
N ARG A 15 -12.78 -16.71 21.14
CA ARG A 15 -13.52 -16.30 22.35
C ARG A 15 -14.13 -14.91 22.18
N PRO A 16 -15.18 -14.55 22.95
CA PRO A 16 -15.73 -13.20 22.94
C PRO A 16 -14.67 -12.15 23.31
N LEU A 17 -14.65 -11.01 22.61
CA LEU A 17 -13.70 -9.92 22.88
C LEU A 17 -13.95 -9.28 24.27
N GLU A 18 -15.21 -9.25 24.70
CA GLU A 18 -15.65 -8.77 26.02
C GLU A 18 -14.95 -9.47 27.20
N GLU A 19 -14.57 -10.74 27.02
CA GLU A 19 -13.95 -11.55 28.07
C GLU A 19 -12.42 -11.39 28.14
N GLN A 20 -11.83 -10.60 27.23
CA GLN A 20 -10.37 -10.50 27.08
C GLN A 20 -9.80 -9.28 27.83
N GLY A 21 -10.63 -8.67 28.67
CA GLY A 21 -10.25 -7.61 29.60
C GLY A 21 -10.62 -6.21 29.09
N PRO A 22 -10.51 -5.19 29.95
CA PRO A 22 -10.61 -3.81 29.51
C PRO A 22 -9.46 -3.53 28.54
N LEU A 23 -9.79 -3.13 27.32
CA LEU A 23 -8.82 -2.75 26.30
C LEU A 23 -8.76 -1.22 26.24
N SER A 24 -7.56 -0.65 26.20
CA SER A 24 -7.41 0.79 25.92
C SER A 24 -7.16 1.04 24.44
N ALA A 25 -6.50 0.09 23.77
CA ALA A 25 -6.23 0.15 22.34
C ALA A 25 -6.13 -1.25 21.73
N ILE A 26 -6.49 -1.37 20.46
CA ILE A 26 -6.32 -2.55 19.61
C ILE A 26 -5.44 -2.16 18.43
N VAL A 27 -4.34 -2.88 18.27
CA VAL A 27 -3.43 -2.73 17.14
C VAL A 27 -3.51 -3.98 16.28
N HIS A 28 -3.87 -3.84 15.01
CA HIS A 28 -4.15 -5.00 14.18
C HIS A 28 -3.75 -4.83 12.71
N LYS A 29 -3.73 -5.95 11.99
CA LYS A 29 -3.57 -6.01 10.53
C LYS A 29 -4.62 -6.94 9.94
N PHE A 30 -5.83 -6.42 9.77
CA PHE A 30 -7.02 -7.21 9.41
C PHE A 30 -7.14 -7.51 7.92
N CYS A 31 -6.18 -7.07 7.10
CA CYS A 31 -6.30 -7.13 5.65
C CYS A 31 -6.66 -8.53 5.11
N ASP A 32 -6.00 -9.59 5.61
CA ASP A 32 -6.29 -10.96 5.16
C ASP A 32 -7.69 -11.43 5.57
N ILE A 33 -8.07 -11.18 6.83
CA ILE A 33 -9.39 -11.52 7.38
C ILE A 33 -10.49 -10.83 6.58
N LEU A 34 -10.34 -9.52 6.32
CA LEU A 34 -11.33 -8.75 5.55
C LEU A 34 -11.45 -9.26 4.11
N VAL A 35 -10.32 -9.53 3.44
CA VAL A 35 -10.33 -10.08 2.08
C VAL A 35 -11.03 -11.44 2.05
N ARG A 36 -10.71 -12.35 2.97
CA ARG A 36 -11.33 -13.67 3.04
C ARG A 36 -12.83 -13.58 3.36
N ALA A 37 -13.21 -12.68 4.27
CA ALA A 37 -14.62 -12.42 4.60
C ALA A 37 -15.41 -11.92 3.39
N ASP A 38 -14.83 -10.99 2.61
CA ASP A 38 -15.43 -10.46 1.38
C ASP A 38 -15.57 -11.54 0.28
N HIS A 39 -14.78 -12.63 0.35
CA HIS A 39 -14.86 -13.80 -0.54
C HIS A 39 -15.71 -14.96 0.02
N GLY A 40 -16.45 -14.75 1.11
CA GLY A 40 -17.40 -15.72 1.64
C GLY A 40 -16.85 -16.70 2.68
N ASP A 41 -15.66 -16.47 3.22
CA ASP A 41 -15.12 -17.27 4.33
C ASP A 41 -15.94 -17.02 5.61
N ALA A 42 -16.74 -18.00 6.01
CA ALA A 42 -17.69 -17.88 7.11
C ALA A 42 -17.02 -17.57 8.46
N GLU A 43 -15.81 -18.10 8.70
CA GLU A 43 -15.06 -17.82 9.91
C GLU A 43 -14.59 -16.35 9.91
N CYS A 44 -14.00 -15.89 8.80
CA CYS A 44 -13.55 -14.51 8.69
C CYS A 44 -14.70 -13.50 8.73
N GLN A 45 -15.87 -13.86 8.17
CA GLN A 45 -17.10 -13.05 8.27
C GLN A 45 -17.57 -12.93 9.72
N ARG A 46 -17.58 -14.04 10.47
CA ARG A 46 -17.90 -14.03 11.90
C ARG A 46 -16.92 -13.16 12.68
N ILE A 47 -15.61 -13.36 12.49
CA ILE A 47 -14.56 -12.58 13.18
C ILE A 47 -14.72 -11.09 12.88
N THR A 48 -14.93 -10.73 11.61
CA THR A 48 -15.14 -9.33 11.20
C THR A 48 -16.38 -8.74 11.87
N ALA A 49 -17.51 -9.44 11.84
CA ALA A 49 -18.76 -8.97 12.44
C ALA A 49 -18.68 -8.85 13.97
N ASP A 50 -18.02 -9.78 14.64
CA ASP A 50 -17.82 -9.72 16.10
C ASP A 50 -16.88 -8.57 16.48
N PHE A 51 -15.82 -8.33 15.70
CA PHE A 51 -14.92 -7.20 15.89
C PHE A 51 -15.63 -5.85 15.66
N GLU A 52 -16.40 -5.70 14.58
CA GLU A 52 -17.19 -4.50 14.31
C GLU A 52 -18.22 -4.24 15.42
N ARG A 53 -18.87 -5.30 15.93
CA ARG A 53 -19.81 -5.18 17.05
C ARG A 53 -19.12 -4.68 18.32
N PHE A 54 -17.96 -5.24 18.65
CA PHE A 54 -17.16 -4.81 19.80
C PHE A 54 -16.74 -3.34 19.67
N CYS A 55 -16.18 -2.93 18.53
CA CYS A 55 -15.75 -1.55 18.30
C CYS A 55 -16.91 -0.56 18.40
N LYS A 56 -18.11 -0.95 17.97
CA LYS A 56 -19.31 -0.13 18.09
C LYS A 56 -19.82 -0.02 19.54
N ALA A 57 -19.69 -1.10 20.32
CA ALA A 57 -20.07 -1.11 21.73
C ALA A 57 -19.07 -0.35 22.61
N HIS A 58 -17.81 -0.27 22.19
CA HIS A 58 -16.68 0.30 22.92
C HIS A 58 -15.98 1.42 22.14
N PRO A 59 -16.64 2.58 21.89
CA PRO A 59 -16.02 3.70 21.18
C PRO A 59 -14.82 4.32 21.93
N GLU A 60 -14.69 4.06 23.24
CA GLU A 60 -13.54 4.45 24.05
C GLU A 60 -12.27 3.64 23.75
N VAL A 61 -12.39 2.47 23.10
CA VAL A 61 -11.25 1.64 22.72
C VAL A 61 -10.65 2.18 21.42
N LEU A 62 -9.40 2.62 21.49
CA LEU A 62 -8.67 3.10 20.32
C LEU A 62 -8.36 1.95 19.34
N VAL A 63 -8.80 2.03 18.09
CA VAL A 63 -8.54 0.99 17.06
C VAL A 63 -7.56 1.49 16.00
N LEU A 64 -6.41 0.85 15.86
CA LEU A 64 -5.37 1.16 14.87
C LEU A 64 -5.29 0.04 13.81
N ASP A 65 -5.79 0.23 12.60
CA ASP A 65 -6.63 1.35 12.10
C ASP A 65 -8.09 0.89 11.93
N PRO A 66 -9.10 1.79 12.02
CA PRO A 66 -10.50 1.41 11.88
C PRO A 66 -10.76 0.59 10.61
N LEU A 67 -11.58 -0.46 10.71
CA LEU A 67 -11.75 -1.43 9.62
C LEU A 67 -12.25 -0.79 8.33
N GLU A 68 -13.13 0.21 8.42
CA GLU A 68 -13.62 0.99 7.28
C GLU A 68 -12.50 1.74 6.56
N ASN A 69 -11.49 2.22 7.31
CA ASN A 69 -10.31 2.87 6.75
C ASN A 69 -9.35 1.84 6.15
N VAL A 70 -9.19 0.67 6.78
CA VAL A 70 -8.42 -0.45 6.22
C VAL A 70 -9.00 -0.93 4.88
N ARG A 71 -10.34 -1.00 4.75
CA ARG A 71 -11.02 -1.41 3.51
C ARG A 71 -10.66 -0.56 2.29
N LYS A 72 -10.30 0.73 2.49
CA LYS A 72 -9.91 1.65 1.40
C LYS A 72 -8.66 1.20 0.63
N VAL A 73 -7.79 0.40 1.25
CA VAL A 73 -6.53 -0.04 0.62
C VAL A 73 -6.51 -1.51 0.20
N LEU A 74 -7.60 -2.27 0.39
CA LEU A 74 -7.66 -3.71 0.04
C LEU A 74 -7.79 -3.98 -1.47
N ASN A 75 -8.28 -2.99 -2.21
CA ASN A 75 -8.45 -3.07 -3.66
C ASN A 75 -7.57 -2.00 -4.32
N ARG A 76 -6.61 -2.42 -5.14
CA ARG A 76 -5.63 -1.51 -5.77
C ARG A 76 -6.29 -0.45 -6.66
N TYR A 77 -7.34 -0.82 -7.40
CA TYR A 77 -8.05 0.13 -8.26
C TYR A 77 -8.70 1.24 -7.43
N ARG A 78 -9.40 0.87 -6.36
CA ARG A 78 -10.04 1.83 -5.45
C ARG A 78 -9.02 2.71 -4.74
N GLN A 79 -7.91 2.12 -4.29
CA GLN A 79 -6.80 2.85 -3.68
C GLN A 79 -6.23 3.91 -4.63
N TYR A 80 -5.94 3.53 -5.88
CA TYR A 80 -5.40 4.45 -6.89
C TYR A 80 -6.40 5.56 -7.20
N LYS A 81 -7.69 5.24 -7.36
CA LYS A 81 -8.74 6.24 -7.56
C LYS A 81 -8.87 7.21 -6.39
N LEU A 82 -8.81 6.72 -5.16
CA LEU A 82 -8.88 7.55 -3.96
C LEU A 82 -7.75 8.60 -3.94
N VAL A 83 -6.51 8.19 -4.23
CA VAL A 83 -5.37 9.12 -4.26
C VAL A 83 -5.44 10.05 -5.46
N GLU A 84 -5.83 9.55 -6.64
CA GLU A 84 -6.01 10.36 -7.86
C GLU A 84 -7.08 11.46 -7.68
N GLN A 85 -8.16 11.19 -6.96
CA GLN A 85 -9.26 12.13 -6.72
C GLN A 85 -8.99 13.11 -5.55
N SER A 86 -7.90 12.92 -4.83
CA SER A 86 -7.50 13.81 -3.73
C SER A 86 -6.92 15.13 -4.23
N LYS A 87 -6.52 16.00 -3.29
CA LYS A 87 -5.78 17.24 -3.60
C LYS A 87 -4.49 17.00 -4.39
N LEU A 88 -3.92 15.79 -4.38
CA LEU A 88 -2.73 15.45 -5.15
C LEU A 88 -3.00 15.39 -6.65
N GLY A 89 -4.21 15.01 -7.09
CA GLY A 89 -4.57 14.94 -8.51
C GLY A 89 -4.58 16.29 -9.22
N SER A 90 -4.62 17.39 -8.47
CA SER A 90 -4.54 18.77 -9.00
C SER A 90 -3.10 19.32 -9.06
N THR A 91 -2.10 18.53 -8.67
CA THR A 91 -0.69 18.96 -8.68
C THR A 91 -0.01 18.55 -9.99
N ASP A 92 1.07 19.26 -10.34
CA ASP A 92 1.90 18.96 -11.52
C ASP A 92 3.13 18.09 -11.19
N TRP A 93 3.38 17.83 -9.91
CA TRP A 93 4.61 17.21 -9.43
C TRP A 93 4.44 15.82 -8.81
N VAL A 94 3.20 15.38 -8.55
CA VAL A 94 2.89 14.00 -8.15
C VAL A 94 1.69 13.48 -8.93
N PHE A 95 1.71 12.19 -9.27
CA PHE A 95 0.58 11.56 -9.95
C PHE A 95 0.48 10.06 -9.63
N ILE A 96 -0.68 9.48 -9.96
CA ILE A 96 -0.84 8.03 -10.10
C ILE A 96 -0.66 7.71 -11.58
N PRO A 97 0.23 6.78 -11.99
CA PRO A 97 0.35 6.42 -13.40
C PRO A 97 -0.98 5.90 -13.95
N PRO A 98 -1.32 6.17 -15.24
CA PRO A 98 -2.56 5.70 -15.85
C PRO A 98 -2.81 4.22 -15.58
N PHE A 99 -4.04 3.88 -15.20
CA PHE A 99 -4.39 2.54 -14.79
C PHE A 99 -5.83 2.16 -15.15
N VAL A 100 -6.07 0.86 -15.32
CA VAL A 100 -7.38 0.29 -15.59
C VAL A 100 -7.52 -1.08 -14.94
N GLU A 101 -8.74 -1.47 -14.61
CA GLU A 101 -9.05 -2.82 -14.15
C GLU A 101 -9.27 -3.77 -15.34
N LEU A 102 -8.57 -4.90 -15.33
CA LEU A 102 -8.73 -6.00 -16.29
C LEU A 102 -9.39 -7.17 -15.57
N THR A 103 -10.58 -7.54 -16.02
CA THR A 103 -11.39 -8.64 -15.45
C THR A 103 -11.66 -9.76 -16.46
N SER A 104 -11.37 -9.53 -17.75
CA SER A 104 -11.62 -10.47 -18.83
C SER A 104 -10.39 -11.33 -19.11
N ALA A 105 -10.60 -12.59 -19.47
CA ALA A 105 -9.54 -13.46 -19.99
C ALA A 105 -9.24 -13.19 -21.48
N ASP A 106 -10.05 -12.38 -22.17
CA ASP A 106 -9.86 -12.03 -23.58
C ASP A 106 -8.81 -10.90 -23.73
N PRO A 107 -7.65 -11.17 -24.36
CA PRO A 107 -6.64 -10.15 -24.62
C PRO A 107 -7.13 -8.97 -25.46
N GLN A 108 -8.07 -9.18 -26.38
CA GLN A 108 -8.56 -8.13 -27.27
C GLN A 108 -9.46 -7.15 -26.51
N GLU A 109 -10.35 -7.64 -25.65
CA GLU A 109 -11.16 -6.82 -24.75
C GLU A 109 -10.26 -6.01 -23.80
N ASN A 110 -9.25 -6.66 -23.22
CA ASN A 110 -8.28 -5.99 -22.35
C ASN A 110 -7.49 -4.90 -23.09
N LEU A 111 -7.12 -5.12 -24.35
CA LEU A 111 -6.45 -4.12 -25.19
C LEU A 111 -7.35 -2.90 -25.44
N GLU A 112 -8.64 -3.11 -25.72
CA GLU A 112 -9.61 -2.03 -25.90
C GLU A 112 -9.83 -1.23 -24.60
N ARG A 113 -9.85 -1.91 -23.45
CA ARG A 113 -9.88 -1.27 -22.13
C ARG A 113 -8.66 -0.39 -21.88
N LEU A 114 -7.45 -0.87 -22.19
CA LEU A 114 -6.22 -0.08 -22.07
C LEU A 114 -6.29 1.20 -22.92
N ARG A 115 -6.73 1.07 -24.19
CA ARG A 115 -6.87 2.20 -25.11
C ARG A 115 -7.88 3.24 -24.62
N SER A 116 -9.06 2.80 -24.16
CA SER A 116 -10.11 3.70 -23.67
C SER A 116 -9.72 4.46 -22.40
N HIS A 117 -8.76 3.94 -21.62
CA HIS A 117 -8.24 4.57 -20.41
C HIS A 117 -6.86 5.23 -20.60
N ALA A 118 -6.40 5.36 -21.85
CA ALA A 118 -5.10 5.94 -22.20
C ALA A 118 -3.89 5.30 -21.48
N VAL A 119 -3.97 4.01 -21.17
CA VAL A 119 -2.87 3.25 -20.56
C VAL A 119 -1.96 2.72 -21.66
N GLN A 120 -0.68 3.10 -21.62
CA GLN A 120 0.31 2.72 -22.63
C GLN A 120 1.26 1.63 -22.11
N PHE A 121 1.80 0.85 -23.05
CA PHE A 121 2.84 -0.13 -22.74
C PHE A 121 4.20 0.56 -22.47
N PRO A 122 5.08 -0.05 -21.66
CA PRO A 122 4.85 -1.28 -20.91
C PRO A 122 3.89 -1.05 -19.73
N ILE A 123 3.19 -2.10 -19.30
CA ILE A 123 2.27 -2.06 -18.14
C ILE A 123 2.72 -3.08 -17.09
N VAL A 124 2.52 -2.74 -15.82
CA VAL A 124 2.62 -3.68 -14.71
C VAL A 124 1.21 -4.10 -14.31
N CYS A 125 0.90 -5.37 -14.52
CA CYS A 125 -0.34 -6.01 -14.09
C CYS A 125 -0.16 -6.52 -12.65
N LYS A 126 -0.96 -5.99 -11.73
CA LYS A 126 -0.94 -6.31 -10.30
C LYS A 126 -2.28 -6.91 -9.92
N PRO A 127 -2.35 -8.04 -9.18
CA PRO A 127 -3.62 -8.62 -8.72
C PRO A 127 -4.51 -7.56 -8.07
N LEU A 128 -5.82 -7.62 -8.30
CA LEU A 128 -6.72 -6.57 -7.83
C LEU A 128 -6.71 -6.44 -6.30
N VAL A 129 -6.62 -7.59 -5.62
CA VAL A 129 -6.42 -7.69 -4.17
C VAL A 129 -4.99 -7.29 -3.82
N SER A 130 -4.84 -6.29 -2.95
CA SER A 130 -3.53 -5.74 -2.55
C SER A 130 -2.86 -6.52 -1.41
N HIS A 131 -3.61 -7.31 -0.64
CA HIS A 131 -3.15 -7.93 0.61
C HIS A 131 -3.71 -9.34 0.86
N GLY A 132 -3.15 -10.04 1.85
CA GLY A 132 -3.72 -11.26 2.44
C GLY A 132 -3.37 -12.57 1.73
N MET A 133 -3.40 -12.59 0.40
CA MET A 133 -3.13 -13.84 -0.34
C MET A 133 -1.67 -13.97 -0.79
N LYS A 134 -1.12 -15.19 -0.78
CA LYS A 134 0.22 -15.50 -1.36
C LYS A 134 0.38 -14.97 -2.80
N LYS A 135 -0.73 -14.89 -3.54
CA LYS A 135 -0.78 -14.39 -4.92
C LYS A 135 -0.80 -12.86 -5.05
N ALA A 136 -1.09 -12.09 -4.00
CA ALA A 136 -1.23 -10.62 -4.06
C ALA A 136 0.05 -9.87 -4.51
N HIS A 137 1.19 -10.56 -4.48
CA HIS A 137 2.51 -10.05 -4.88
C HIS A 137 3.01 -10.59 -6.22
N GLN A 138 2.28 -11.51 -6.87
CA GLN A 138 2.61 -12.02 -8.20
C GLN A 138 2.19 -11.00 -9.26
N MET A 139 3.17 -10.30 -9.84
CA MET A 139 2.97 -9.26 -10.83
C MET A 139 3.47 -9.73 -12.19
N CYS A 140 2.98 -9.09 -13.25
CA CYS A 140 3.44 -9.33 -14.61
C CYS A 140 3.74 -8.00 -15.30
N LEU A 141 4.96 -7.83 -15.84
CA LEU A 141 5.34 -6.72 -16.68
C LEU A 141 5.10 -7.12 -18.14
N VAL A 142 4.18 -6.44 -18.82
CA VAL A 142 3.77 -6.70 -20.20
C VAL A 142 4.26 -5.57 -21.10
N PHE A 143 4.95 -5.90 -22.19
CA PHE A 143 5.62 -4.92 -23.05
C PHE A 143 4.85 -4.50 -24.29
N GLY A 144 3.82 -5.27 -24.65
CA GLY A 144 2.98 -5.04 -25.82
C GLY A 144 1.75 -5.94 -25.82
N PRO A 145 0.88 -5.82 -26.82
CA PRO A 145 -0.40 -6.54 -26.87
C PRO A 145 -0.27 -8.07 -26.78
N GLY A 146 0.81 -8.64 -27.35
CA GLY A 146 1.04 -10.08 -27.37
C GLY A 146 1.19 -10.73 -25.99
N GLY A 147 1.57 -9.95 -24.96
CA GLY A 147 1.74 -10.45 -23.60
C GLY A 147 0.50 -10.33 -22.71
N LEU A 148 -0.61 -9.76 -23.20
CA LEU A 148 -1.82 -9.55 -22.38
C LEU A 148 -2.45 -10.84 -21.86
N GLY A 149 -2.25 -11.96 -22.57
CA GLY A 149 -2.71 -13.28 -22.13
C GLY A 149 -2.00 -13.82 -20.87
N GLU A 150 -0.86 -13.22 -20.49
CA GLU A 150 -0.09 -13.60 -19.30
C GLU A 150 -0.47 -12.79 -18.05
N ALA A 151 -1.39 -11.82 -18.16
CA ALA A 151 -1.79 -10.99 -17.04
C ALA A 151 -2.58 -11.80 -15.98
N PRO A 152 -2.32 -11.60 -14.68
CA PRO A 152 -2.99 -12.34 -13.61
C PRO A 152 -4.40 -11.79 -13.30
N VAL A 153 -5.33 -11.95 -14.24
CA VAL A 153 -6.71 -11.46 -14.15
C VAL A 153 -7.49 -12.17 -13.01
N PRO A 154 -8.29 -11.46 -12.19
CA PRO A 154 -8.53 -10.02 -12.22
C PRO A 154 -7.35 -9.22 -11.65
N CYS A 155 -6.93 -8.18 -12.39
CA CYS A 155 -5.80 -7.33 -12.04
C CYS A 155 -6.05 -5.85 -12.35
N VAL A 156 -5.22 -4.99 -11.75
CA VAL A 156 -5.03 -3.61 -12.21
C VAL A 156 -3.82 -3.59 -13.13
N ALA A 157 -4.03 -3.16 -14.37
CA ALA A 157 -2.98 -2.81 -15.30
C ALA A 157 -2.62 -1.33 -15.08
N GLN A 158 -1.38 -1.06 -14.66
CA GLN A 158 -0.87 0.29 -14.47
C GLN A 158 0.30 0.52 -15.43
N GLN A 159 0.32 1.67 -16.10
CA GLN A 159 1.43 2.05 -16.97
C GLN A 159 2.75 2.06 -16.19
N PHE A 160 3.76 1.42 -16.75
CA PHE A 160 5.11 1.43 -16.19
C PHE A 160 5.74 2.80 -16.41
N VAL A 161 6.31 3.35 -15.34
CA VAL A 161 7.05 4.62 -15.38
C VAL A 161 8.53 4.29 -15.17
N ALA A 162 9.39 4.72 -16.09
CA ALA A 162 10.84 4.60 -15.94
C ALA A 162 11.31 5.45 -14.76
N HIS A 163 12.05 4.84 -13.83
CA HIS A 163 12.43 5.45 -12.54
C HIS A 163 13.80 5.01 -12.04
N ASP A 164 14.66 4.56 -12.97
CA ASP A 164 16.08 4.32 -12.69
C ASP A 164 16.36 3.30 -11.57
N ALA A 165 15.51 2.26 -11.46
CA ALA A 165 15.65 1.13 -10.53
C ALA A 165 15.58 1.49 -9.04
N ARG A 166 14.95 2.62 -8.67
CA ARG A 166 14.89 3.11 -7.28
C ARG A 166 13.48 3.34 -6.78
N LEU A 167 13.16 2.75 -5.63
CA LEU A 167 11.89 2.90 -4.94
C LEU A 167 12.11 3.63 -3.62
N LEU A 168 11.35 4.71 -3.38
CA LEU A 168 11.26 5.38 -2.10
C LEU A 168 10.07 4.82 -1.32
N LYS A 169 10.35 4.08 -0.25
CA LYS A 169 9.33 3.68 0.72
C LYS A 169 9.11 4.80 1.72
N VAL A 170 7.86 5.24 1.83
CA VAL A 170 7.42 6.24 2.80
C VAL A 170 6.59 5.51 3.86
N TYR A 171 7.13 5.34 5.06
CA TYR A 171 6.45 4.69 6.17
C TYR A 171 5.82 5.74 7.08
N VAL A 172 4.50 5.72 7.22
CA VAL A 172 3.73 6.66 8.03
C VAL A 172 3.38 6.00 9.37
N LEU A 173 3.66 6.70 10.46
CA LEU A 173 3.40 6.28 11.83
C LEU A 173 2.79 7.48 12.58
N GLY A 174 1.46 7.55 12.61
CA GLY A 174 0.71 8.66 13.19
C GLY A 174 1.02 9.99 12.48
N PRO A 175 1.54 11.02 13.17
CA PRO A 175 1.92 12.30 12.56
C PRO A 175 3.31 12.28 11.90
N HIS A 176 4.09 11.23 12.12
CA HIS A 176 5.46 11.11 11.62
C HIS A 176 5.52 10.24 10.37
N TYR A 177 6.53 10.46 9.53
CA TYR A 177 6.88 9.55 8.45
C TYR A 177 8.39 9.34 8.35
N TYR A 178 8.77 8.22 7.77
CA TYR A 178 10.15 7.77 7.62
C TYR A 178 10.39 7.34 6.17
N LEU A 179 11.59 7.59 5.67
CA LEU A 179 11.96 7.37 4.27
C LEU A 179 13.04 6.30 4.17
N THR A 180 12.83 5.32 3.28
CA THR A 180 13.82 4.28 3.00
C THR A 180 13.91 4.04 1.50
N TRP A 181 15.10 4.14 0.92
CA TRP A 181 15.35 3.76 -0.46
C TRP A 181 15.49 2.24 -0.60
N ARG A 182 14.95 1.68 -1.69
CA ARG A 182 14.97 0.26 -2.02
C ARG A 182 15.31 0.04 -3.50
N PRO A 183 15.90 -1.11 -3.84
CA PRO A 183 15.94 -1.56 -5.23
C PRO A 183 14.54 -1.62 -5.83
N SER A 184 14.44 -1.35 -7.13
CA SER A 184 13.20 -1.41 -7.90
C SER A 184 13.49 -1.89 -9.32
N LEU A 185 12.43 -2.07 -10.11
CA LEU A 185 12.56 -2.45 -11.51
C LEU A 185 13.42 -1.44 -12.28
N ARG A 186 14.41 -1.93 -13.02
CA ARG A 186 15.18 -1.13 -13.98
C ARG A 186 14.28 -0.57 -15.06
N ASN A 187 14.82 0.34 -15.86
CA ASN A 187 14.04 0.93 -16.95
C ASN A 187 13.75 -0.11 -18.04
N PHE A 188 12.53 -0.06 -18.56
CA PHE A 188 12.07 -0.84 -19.69
C PHE A 188 11.35 0.06 -20.68
N THR A 189 11.33 -0.36 -21.94
CA THR A 189 10.57 0.26 -23.03
C THR A 189 9.55 -0.73 -23.56
N ALA A 190 8.49 -0.23 -24.20
CA ALA A 190 7.55 -1.06 -24.93
C ALA A 190 8.26 -1.84 -26.06
N GLY A 191 7.68 -2.96 -26.45
CA GLY A 191 8.20 -3.81 -27.53
C GLY A 191 7.59 -5.21 -27.51
N ASP A 192 8.12 -6.08 -28.36
CA ASP A 192 7.60 -7.44 -28.58
C ASP A 192 8.31 -8.50 -27.72
N GLN A 193 9.02 -8.07 -26.68
CA GLN A 193 9.72 -9.00 -25.78
C GLN A 193 8.74 -9.74 -24.85
N PRO A 194 9.07 -10.97 -24.42
CA PRO A 194 8.20 -11.76 -23.56
C PRO A 194 7.87 -11.04 -22.26
N SER A 195 6.67 -11.28 -21.73
CA SER A 195 6.26 -10.72 -20.44
C SER A 195 7.15 -11.25 -19.32
N ILE A 196 7.31 -10.47 -18.26
CA ILE A 196 8.09 -10.86 -17.09
C ILE A 196 7.17 -10.98 -15.90
N CYS A 197 6.89 -12.23 -15.50
CA CYS A 197 6.20 -12.53 -14.25
C CYS A 197 7.19 -12.59 -13.09
N PHE A 198 6.91 -11.86 -12.00
CA PHE A 198 7.80 -11.79 -10.84
C PHE A 198 7.01 -11.64 -9.54
N ASN A 199 7.64 -12.00 -8.42
CA ASN A 199 7.13 -11.64 -7.10
C ASN A 199 7.74 -10.29 -6.68
N SER A 200 6.90 -9.30 -6.40
CA SER A 200 7.35 -7.96 -5.97
C SER A 200 8.26 -7.99 -4.74
N GLN A 201 8.12 -9.00 -3.87
CA GLN A 201 8.98 -9.16 -2.70
C GLN A 201 10.42 -9.52 -3.04
N ASP A 202 10.67 -10.12 -4.21
CA ASP A 202 12.01 -10.49 -4.67
C ASP A 202 12.74 -9.31 -5.32
N ILE A 203 12.01 -8.24 -5.66
CA ILE A 203 12.52 -7.04 -6.34
C ILE A 203 12.91 -5.92 -5.38
N SER A 204 12.08 -5.64 -4.36
CA SER A 204 12.17 -4.40 -3.57
C SER A 204 12.45 -4.59 -2.07
N LYS A 205 13.02 -5.73 -1.67
CA LYS A 205 13.58 -5.93 -0.32
C LYS A 205 15.02 -5.37 -0.23
N PRO A 206 15.57 -5.09 0.98
CA PRO A 206 16.87 -4.40 1.13
C PRO A 206 18.05 -5.11 0.45
N HIS A 207 17.97 -6.44 0.33
CA HIS A 207 19.03 -7.28 -0.24
C HIS A 207 18.60 -7.98 -1.54
N SER A 208 17.51 -7.53 -2.15
CA SER A 208 17.04 -8.06 -3.43
C SER A 208 18.06 -7.77 -4.53
N SER A 209 18.52 -8.80 -5.23
CA SER A 209 19.41 -8.68 -6.38
C SER A 209 18.98 -9.64 -7.48
N SER A 210 18.71 -9.08 -8.66
CA SER A 210 18.24 -9.79 -9.84
C SER A 210 18.56 -8.98 -11.10
N PRO A 211 18.51 -9.57 -12.30
CA PRO A 211 18.62 -8.82 -13.55
C PRO A 211 17.53 -7.74 -13.70
N LEU A 212 16.42 -7.84 -12.97
CA LEU A 212 15.29 -6.93 -13.05
C LEU A 212 15.49 -5.66 -12.22
N ASN A 213 16.37 -5.67 -11.22
CA ASN A 213 16.64 -4.53 -10.34
C ASN A 213 18.12 -4.15 -10.29
N ALA A 214 18.86 -4.53 -11.33
CA ALA A 214 20.27 -4.19 -11.46
C ALA A 214 20.46 -2.66 -11.33
N PRO A 215 21.35 -2.20 -10.44
CA PRO A 215 21.55 -0.78 -10.19
C PRO A 215 22.12 -0.08 -11.42
N LEU A 216 21.91 1.23 -11.49
CA LEU A 216 22.58 2.07 -12.48
C LEU A 216 24.10 2.06 -12.26
N PRO A 217 24.90 2.35 -13.30
CA PRO A 217 26.36 2.46 -13.18
C PRO A 217 26.76 3.48 -12.10
N PRO A 218 27.92 3.30 -11.44
CA PRO A 218 28.39 4.18 -10.35
C PRO A 218 28.49 5.67 -10.69
N ASN A 219 28.56 6.01 -11.98
CA ASN A 219 28.68 7.38 -12.49
C ASN A 219 27.30 8.05 -12.74
N ALA A 220 26.20 7.45 -12.30
CA ALA A 220 24.91 8.12 -12.32
C ALA A 220 24.94 9.35 -11.40
N ALA A 221 24.28 10.44 -11.80
CA ALA A 221 24.22 11.67 -11.03
C ALA A 221 23.71 11.42 -9.60
N GLU A 222 24.23 12.21 -8.66
CA GLU A 222 23.89 12.10 -7.24
C GLU A 222 22.39 12.26 -7.01
N GLU A 223 21.87 11.52 -6.03
CA GLU A 223 20.45 11.26 -5.85
C GLU A 223 19.69 12.53 -5.44
N ALA A 224 18.82 13.04 -6.33
CA ALA A 224 17.91 14.11 -5.95
C ALA A 224 16.91 13.59 -4.91
N GLN A 225 17.04 14.05 -3.66
CA GLN A 225 16.02 13.81 -2.64
C GLN A 225 14.76 14.61 -3.01
N PRO A 226 13.56 14.02 -2.91
CA PRO A 226 12.34 14.78 -3.13
C PRO A 226 12.23 15.94 -2.14
N CYS A 227 11.66 17.07 -2.59
CA CYS A 227 11.47 18.24 -1.75
C CYS A 227 10.70 17.88 -0.46
N PRO A 228 11.23 18.17 0.75
CA PRO A 228 10.59 17.81 2.01
C PRO A 228 9.17 18.38 2.15
N HIS A 229 8.91 19.60 1.67
CA HIS A 229 7.57 20.20 1.71
C HIS A 229 6.58 19.45 0.80
N LYS A 230 7.01 19.02 -0.39
CA LYS A 230 6.19 18.19 -1.29
C LYS A 230 5.89 16.83 -0.65
N LEU A 231 6.88 16.18 -0.04
CA LEU A 231 6.68 14.91 0.66
C LEU A 231 5.73 15.04 1.85
N ARG A 232 5.88 16.08 2.68
CA ARG A 232 4.97 16.34 3.80
C ARG A 232 3.54 16.53 3.30
N PHE A 233 3.32 17.36 2.28
CA PHE A 233 2.01 17.56 1.69
C PHE A 233 1.42 16.25 1.13
N LEU A 234 2.23 15.47 0.41
CA LEU A 234 1.82 14.15 -0.10
C LEU A 234 1.36 13.23 1.03
N VAL A 235 2.17 13.07 2.07
CA VAL A 235 1.85 12.23 3.23
C VAL A 235 0.58 12.70 3.93
N ASP A 236 0.44 14.00 4.16
CA ASP A 236 -0.71 14.55 4.86
C ASP A 236 -2.01 14.36 4.07
N VAL A 237 -2.00 14.58 2.75
CA VAL A 237 -3.17 14.34 1.91
C VAL A 237 -3.54 12.86 1.91
N VAL A 238 -2.60 11.94 1.65
CA VAL A 238 -2.91 10.50 1.64
C VAL A 238 -3.39 10.02 3.01
N ARG A 239 -2.80 10.52 4.10
CA ARG A 239 -3.26 10.22 5.47
C ARG A 239 -4.70 10.68 5.70
N GLN A 240 -5.07 11.87 5.24
CA GLN A 240 -6.43 12.40 5.35
C GLN A 240 -7.44 11.55 4.56
N GLU A 241 -7.12 11.18 3.31
CA GLU A 241 -8.01 10.35 2.47
C GLU A 241 -8.21 8.95 3.05
N LEU A 242 -7.13 8.34 3.56
CA LEU A 242 -7.18 6.99 4.13
C LEU A 242 -7.81 6.97 5.51
N GLY A 243 -7.57 7.98 6.35
CA GLY A 243 -7.92 7.92 7.78
C GLY A 243 -7.12 6.86 8.54
N GLN A 244 -5.95 6.47 8.02
CA GLN A 244 -5.06 5.48 8.64
C GLN A 244 -3.87 6.17 9.29
N LEU A 245 -3.45 5.67 10.45
CA LEU A 245 -2.25 6.10 11.16
C LEU A 245 -1.05 5.20 10.82
N LEU A 246 -1.29 3.95 10.45
CA LEU A 246 -0.25 2.96 10.18
C LEU A 246 -0.31 2.49 8.73
N PHE A 247 0.45 3.15 7.86
CA PHE A 247 0.50 2.75 6.44
C PHE A 247 1.86 3.06 5.80
N GLY A 248 2.11 2.46 4.64
CA GLY A 248 3.28 2.75 3.82
C GLY A 248 2.88 3.08 2.39
N MET A 249 3.63 3.97 1.75
CA MET A 249 3.49 4.28 0.32
C MET A 249 4.77 3.91 -0.41
N ASP A 250 4.60 3.34 -1.59
CA ASP A 250 5.67 3.07 -2.53
C ASP A 250 5.67 4.18 -3.58
N VAL A 251 6.72 5.00 -3.54
CA VAL A 251 6.88 6.19 -4.39
C VAL A 251 8.10 6.03 -5.27
N ILE A 252 7.95 6.28 -6.57
CA ILE A 252 9.06 6.32 -7.54
C ILE A 252 9.23 7.75 -8.08
N MET A 253 10.40 8.05 -8.62
CA MET A 253 10.67 9.32 -9.27
C MET A 253 10.77 9.10 -10.79
N GLU A 254 9.89 9.73 -11.55
CA GLU A 254 9.85 9.64 -13.01
C GLU A 254 11.16 10.17 -13.60
N LYS A 255 11.80 9.33 -14.42
CA LYS A 255 13.02 9.67 -15.13
C LYS A 255 12.79 10.85 -16.09
N GLY A 256 13.67 11.84 -16.03
CA GLY A 256 13.68 13.00 -16.91
C GLY A 256 12.85 14.18 -16.40
N THR A 257 11.71 13.94 -15.75
CA THR A 257 10.86 15.03 -15.19
C THR A 257 11.08 15.25 -13.69
N GLY A 258 11.48 14.21 -12.95
CA GLY A 258 11.59 14.25 -11.49
C GLY A 258 10.26 14.27 -10.75
N ARG A 259 9.13 14.07 -11.44
CA ARG A 259 7.81 13.97 -10.80
C ARG A 259 7.73 12.71 -9.94
N LEU A 260 6.98 12.77 -8.85
CA LEU A 260 6.74 11.63 -7.98
C LEU A 260 5.57 10.80 -8.50
N CYS A 261 5.68 9.47 -8.45
CA CYS A 261 4.57 8.58 -8.75
C CYS A 261 4.27 7.71 -7.53
N ILE A 262 3.03 7.69 -7.06
CA ILE A 262 2.60 6.73 -6.04
C ILE A 262 2.16 5.46 -6.78
N ILE A 263 2.81 4.34 -6.51
CA ILE A 263 2.56 3.07 -7.21
C ILE A 263 1.93 1.99 -6.33
N ASP A 264 1.92 2.17 -5.01
CA ASP A 264 1.24 1.27 -4.08
C ASP A 264 1.04 1.96 -2.73
N VAL A 265 -0.03 1.61 -2.01
CA VAL A 265 -0.21 1.97 -0.59
C VAL A 265 -0.55 0.71 0.20
N ASN A 266 0.00 0.56 1.40
CA ASN A 266 -0.07 -0.67 2.17
C ASN A 266 -0.50 -0.35 3.61
N ASN A 267 -1.55 -0.99 4.12
CA ASN A 267 -1.88 -0.90 5.55
C ASN A 267 -0.85 -1.69 6.37
N PHE A 268 -0.39 -1.08 7.46
CA PHE A 268 0.54 -1.64 8.42
C PHE A 268 1.67 -2.46 7.76
N PRO A 269 2.57 -1.81 7.01
CA PRO A 269 3.69 -2.49 6.34
C PRO A 269 4.70 -3.02 7.37
N GLY A 270 5.80 -3.63 6.90
CA GLY A 270 6.84 -4.17 7.80
C GLY A 270 7.70 -3.11 8.51
N TYR A 271 7.61 -1.83 8.12
CA TYR A 271 8.47 -0.74 8.64
C TYR A 271 9.98 -1.03 8.60
N ASP A 272 10.42 -1.92 7.71
CA ASP A 272 11.82 -2.29 7.50
C ASP A 272 12.67 -1.05 7.13
N GLY A 273 13.54 -0.61 8.03
CA GLY A 273 14.34 0.62 7.91
C GLY A 273 13.91 1.74 8.86
N VAL A 274 12.82 1.56 9.61
CA VAL A 274 12.46 2.45 10.72
C VAL A 274 13.08 1.93 12.02
N ALA A 275 14.15 2.59 12.45
CA ALA A 275 14.81 2.25 13.72
C ALA A 275 13.86 2.42 14.91
N ASN A 276 13.92 1.49 15.87
CA ASN A 276 13.13 1.50 17.11
C ASN A 276 11.62 1.62 16.83
N PHE A 277 11.11 0.93 15.80
CA PHE A 277 9.70 0.98 15.41
C PHE A 277 8.75 0.68 16.57
N LEU A 278 9.02 -0.37 17.36
CA LEU A 278 8.16 -0.75 18.49
C LEU A 278 8.09 0.33 19.58
N ASP A 279 9.20 1.01 19.87
CA ASP A 279 9.22 2.11 20.84
C ASP A 279 8.42 3.30 20.33
N LYS A 280 8.55 3.62 19.04
CA LYS A 280 7.79 4.71 18.39
C LYS A 280 6.30 4.40 18.34
N LEU A 281 5.92 3.16 18.03
CA LEU A 281 4.53 2.72 18.06
C LEU A 281 3.96 2.78 19.48
N SER A 282 4.73 2.32 20.48
CA SER A 282 4.33 2.41 21.89
C SER A 282 4.14 3.85 22.35
N ALA A 283 5.03 4.76 21.92
CA ALA A 283 4.91 6.18 22.21
C ALA A 283 3.65 6.80 21.60
N LEU A 284 3.36 6.48 20.32
CA LEU A 284 2.14 6.90 19.62
C LEU A 284 0.88 6.41 20.33
N LEU A 285 0.83 5.13 20.70
CA LEU A 285 -0.32 4.56 21.42
C LEU A 285 -0.56 5.26 22.76
N ALA A 286 0.50 5.50 23.52
CA ALA A 286 0.37 6.19 24.80
C ALA A 286 -0.11 7.63 24.65
N GLU A 287 0.31 8.33 23.60
CA GLU A 287 -0.19 9.68 23.28
C GLU A 287 -1.68 9.66 22.94
N LEU A 288 -2.09 8.76 22.04
CA LEU A 288 -3.48 8.65 21.58
C LEU A 288 -4.45 8.17 22.67
N VAL A 289 -4.01 7.30 23.58
CA VAL A 289 -4.82 6.85 24.72
C VAL A 289 -4.91 7.94 25.79
N SER A 290 -3.90 8.81 25.92
CA SER A 290 -3.89 9.89 26.92
C SER A 290 -4.56 11.18 26.44
N SER A 291 -4.75 11.36 25.13
CA SER A 291 -5.52 12.48 24.59
C SER A 291 -7.01 12.24 24.87
N GLU A 292 -7.59 13.00 25.80
CA GLU A 292 -9.04 13.04 26.01
C GLU A 292 -9.75 13.34 24.68
N PRO A 293 -10.92 12.72 24.42
CA PRO A 293 -11.74 13.11 23.28
C PRO A 293 -12.05 14.61 23.40
N PRO A 294 -12.03 15.39 22.30
CA PRO A 294 -12.41 16.79 22.37
C PRO A 294 -13.84 16.90 22.93
N ASP A 295 -13.99 17.68 23.99
CA ASP A 295 -15.27 18.02 24.62
C ASP A 295 -16.30 18.36 23.54
N SER A 296 -17.28 17.47 23.36
CA SER A 296 -18.47 17.76 22.58
C SER A 296 -19.39 18.65 23.42
N GLY A 297 -19.04 19.94 23.45
CA GLY A 297 -19.90 21.02 23.94
C GLY A 297 -21.03 21.36 22.96
#